data_AF-A0A5N7ZJJ3-F1
#
_entry.id   AF-A0A5N7ZJJ3-F1
#
_cell.length_a   1.000
_cell.length_b   1.000
_cell.length_c   1.000
_cell.angle_alpha   90.00
_cell.angle_beta   90.00
_cell.angle_gamma   90.00
#
_symmetry.space_group_name_H-M   'P 1'
#
loop_
_entity.id
_entity.type
_entity.pdbx_description
1 polymer ?
#
loop_
_entity_poly.entity_id
_entity_poly.type
_entity_poly.pdbx_seq_one_letter_code
_entity_poly.pdbx_strand_id
1 'polypeptide(L)'
;IYYIGDSYPAFFDAACREHLYTRIFILPPWKDIYISDDARYENYEQAVLIHEHLVETYEKYGYNLIEVPRDTVDNRILFILDKLS
;
A
#
# COMPACT_ATOMS: atom_id res chain seq x y z
N ILE A 1 -2.60 -9.48 4.91
CA ILE A 1 -1.91 -9.61 3.62
C ILE A 1 -1.59 -11.10 3.47
N TYR A 2 -2.49 -11.85 2.84
CA TYR A 2 -2.31 -13.28 2.56
C TYR A 2 -2.17 -13.43 1.05
N TYR A 3 -0.94 -13.52 0.55
CA TYR A 3 -0.69 -13.76 -0.87
C TYR A 3 -0.04 -15.13 -1.14
N ILE A 4 0.46 -15.80 -0.10
CA ILE A 4 1.01 -17.15 -0.18
C ILE A 4 0.54 -17.85 1.10
N GLY A 5 -0.05 -19.04 0.99
CA GLY A 5 -0.78 -19.75 2.05
C GLY A 5 0.03 -20.20 3.27
N ASP A 6 1.13 -19.52 3.59
CA ASP A 6 1.90 -19.71 4.81
C ASP A 6 1.31 -18.86 5.94
N SER A 7 1.06 -19.52 7.07
CA SER A 7 0.73 -18.85 8.32
C SER A 7 1.94 -18.05 8.79
N TYR A 8 1.82 -16.73 8.79
CA TYR A 8 2.81 -15.87 9.44
C TYR A 8 2.98 -16.30 10.89
N PRO A 9 4.23 -16.40 11.39
CA PRO A 9 4.48 -16.73 12.78
C PRO A 9 3.85 -15.67 13.70
N ALA A 10 3.38 -16.09 14.88
CA ALA A 10 2.59 -15.26 15.79
C ALA A 10 3.27 -13.93 16.19
N PHE A 11 4.60 -13.86 16.13
CA PHE A 11 5.34 -12.61 16.36
C PHE A 11 5.07 -11.53 15.32
N PHE A 12 4.67 -11.90 14.09
CA PHE A 12 4.36 -10.95 13.03
C PHE A 12 3.03 -10.24 13.30
N ASP A 13 2.00 -10.98 13.74
CA ASP A 13 0.72 -10.37 14.15
C ASP A 13 0.90 -9.50 15.40
N ALA A 14 1.75 -9.92 16.36
CA ALA A 14 2.09 -9.12 17.52
C ALA A 14 2.80 -7.81 17.11
N ALA A 15 3.80 -7.87 16.22
CA ALA A 15 4.49 -6.69 15.72
C ALA A 15 3.56 -5.73 14.95
N CYS A 16 2.63 -6.26 14.16
CA CYS A 16 1.63 -5.45 13.45
C CYS A 16 0.63 -4.77 14.39
N ARG A 17 0.41 -5.31 15.61
CA ARG A 17 -0.44 -4.69 16.64
C ARG A 17 0.31 -3.77 17.58
N GLU A 18 1.60 -4.00 17.83
CA GLU A 18 2.44 -3.15 18.66
C GLU A 18 2.95 -1.91 17.91
N HIS A 19 3.28 -2.05 16.62
CA HIS A 19 3.74 -0.96 15.77
C HIS A 19 2.60 -0.41 14.94
N LEU A 20 1.67 0.28 15.60
CA LEU A 20 0.57 0.96 14.94
C LEU A 20 1.07 2.20 14.22
N TYR A 21 0.85 2.26 12.92
CA TYR A 21 1.07 3.46 12.12
C TYR A 21 -0.15 4.37 12.22
N THR A 22 0.08 5.64 12.56
CA THR A 22 -1.01 6.63 12.70
C THR A 22 -1.58 7.06 11.34
N ARG A 23 -0.75 6.99 10.28
CA ARG A 23 -1.11 7.43 8.92
C ARG A 23 -0.50 6.45 7.92
N ILE A 24 -1.36 5.82 7.11
CA ILE A 24 -0.91 4.93 6.04
C ILE A 24 -1.21 5.59 4.70
N PHE A 25 -0.17 5.87 3.92
CA PHE A 25 -0.33 6.38 2.56
C PHE A 25 -0.33 5.21 1.59
N ILE A 26 -1.34 5.17 0.72
CA ILE A 26 -1.45 4.15 -0.32
C ILE A 26 -1.37 4.81 -1.70
N LEU A 27 -0.55 4.22 -2.57
CA LEU A 27 -0.38 4.66 -3.94
C LEU A 27 -0.96 3.58 -4.86
N PRO A 28 -2.09 3.84 -5.53
CA PRO A 28 -2.66 2.87 -6.45
C PRO A 28 -1.74 2.67 -7.66
N PRO A 29 -1.73 1.45 -8.25
CA PRO A 29 -0.97 1.20 -9.47
C PRO A 29 -1.55 2.00 -10.63
N TRP A 30 -0.76 2.92 -11.19
CA TRP A 30 -1.18 3.73 -12.33
C TRP A 30 -0.70 3.12 -13.63
N LYS A 31 -1.65 2.73 -14.49
CA LYS A 31 -1.37 2.15 -15.81
C LYS A 31 -0.44 3.02 -16.66
N ASP A 32 -0.56 4.33 -16.52
CA ASP A 32 0.14 5.30 -17.37
C ASP A 32 1.63 5.48 -17.03
N ILE A 33 2.06 5.04 -15.84
CA ILE A 33 3.49 4.93 -15.49
C ILE A 33 3.90 3.47 -15.26
N TYR A 34 3.03 2.54 -15.61
CA TYR A 34 3.31 1.12 -15.49
C TYR A 34 4.26 0.72 -16.63
N ILE A 35 5.55 0.69 -16.29
CA ILE A 35 6.60 0.15 -17.15
C ILE A 35 6.93 -1.22 -16.59
N SER A 36 6.89 -2.24 -17.45
CA SER A 36 7.48 -3.53 -17.14
C SER A 36 8.99 -3.35 -17.29
N ASP A 37 9.67 -3.10 -16.18
CA ASP A 37 11.12 -3.21 -16.08
C ASP A 37 11.47 -4.58 -15.50
N ASP A 38 12.72 -5.01 -15.65
CA ASP A 38 13.19 -6.33 -15.17
C ASP A 38 13.05 -6.50 -13.64
N ALA A 39 12.72 -5.44 -12.89
CA ALA A 39 12.48 -5.49 -11.44
C ALA A 39 11.00 -5.76 -11.09
N ARG A 40 10.07 -5.68 -12.06
CA ARG A 40 8.64 -5.94 -11.85
C ARG A 40 8.23 -7.28 -12.46
N TYR A 41 8.20 -8.29 -11.60
CA TYR A 41 7.74 -9.64 -11.92
C TYR A 41 6.22 -9.73 -12.18
N GLU A 42 5.44 -8.78 -11.66
CA GLU A 42 3.97 -8.82 -11.66
C GLU A 42 3.41 -7.92 -12.77
N ASN A 43 2.43 -8.42 -13.53
CA ASN A 43 1.71 -7.65 -14.55
C ASN A 43 0.79 -6.58 -13.93
N TYR A 44 0.28 -5.64 -14.74
CA TYR A 44 -0.58 -4.56 -14.24
C TYR A 44 -1.83 -5.06 -13.51
N GLU A 45 -2.45 -6.13 -14.01
CA GLU A 45 -3.65 -6.72 -13.41
C GLU A 45 -3.36 -7.35 -12.04
N GLN A 46 -2.20 -8.01 -11.90
CA GLN A 46 -1.71 -8.53 -10.62
C GLN A 46 -1.44 -7.39 -9.63
N ALA A 47 -0.84 -6.28 -10.08
CA ALA A 47 -0.60 -5.13 -9.23
C ALA A 47 -1.92 -4.50 -8.72
N VAL A 48 -2.96 -4.45 -9.56
CA VAL A 48 -4.31 -4.01 -9.16
C VAL A 48 -4.90 -4.96 -8.12
N LEU A 49 -4.81 -6.27 -8.34
CA LEU A 49 -5.31 -7.27 -7.40
C LEU A 49 -4.60 -7.21 -6.03
N ILE A 50 -3.28 -7.03 -6.04
CA ILE A 50 -2.50 -6.84 -4.80
C ILE A 50 -2.92 -5.57 -4.10
N HIS A 51 -3.10 -4.48 -4.83
CA HIS A 51 -3.56 -3.21 -4.26
C HIS A 51 -4.92 -3.37 -3.56
N GLU A 52 -5.90 -4.02 -4.20
CA GLU A 52 -7.20 -4.28 -3.59
C GLU A 52 -7.07 -5.09 -2.29
N HIS A 53 -6.30 -6.18 -2.31
CA HIS A 53 -6.06 -6.98 -1.10
C HIS A 53 -5.31 -6.22 0.01
N LEU A 54 -4.42 -5.30 -0.35
CA LEU A 54 -3.75 -4.42 0.61
C LEU A 54 -4.77 -3.49 1.26
N VAL A 55 -5.60 -2.80 0.47
CA VAL A 55 -6.65 -1.91 0.96
C VAL A 55 -7.55 -2.64 1.95
N GLU A 56 -8.16 -3.75 1.52
CA GLU A 56 -9.06 -4.55 2.35
C GLU A 56 -8.39 -5.01 3.65
N THR A 57 -7.13 -5.44 3.57
CA THR A 57 -6.39 -5.87 4.74
C THR A 57 -6.21 -4.71 5.73
N TYR A 58 -5.66 -3.58 5.27
CA TYR A 58 -5.36 -2.46 6.15
C TYR A 58 -6.63 -1.85 6.75
N GLU A 59 -7.71 -1.73 5.98
CA GLU A 59 -9.03 -1.32 6.48
C GLU A 59 -9.54 -2.29 7.55
N LYS A 60 -9.38 -3.60 7.35
CA LYS A 60 -9.77 -4.63 8.34
C LYS A 60 -8.98 -4.52 9.66
N TYR A 61 -7.74 -4.07 9.61
CA TYR A 61 -6.95 -3.79 10.81
C TYR A 61 -7.30 -2.43 11.46
N GLY A 62 -8.25 -1.67 10.89
CA GLY A 62 -8.71 -0.38 11.43
C GLY A 62 -7.81 0.79 11.06
N TYR A 63 -6.95 0.64 10.05
CA TYR A 63 -6.10 1.73 9.58
C TYR A 63 -6.86 2.66 8.63
N ASN A 64 -6.67 3.97 8.80
CA ASN A 64 -7.12 4.96 7.84
C ASN A 64 -6.11 5.08 6.71
N LEU A 65 -6.46 4.52 5.56
CA LEU A 65 -5.69 4.63 4.33
C LEU A 65 -5.91 6.01 3.70
N ILE A 66 -4.80 6.70 3.42
CA ILE A 66 -4.77 7.97 2.71
C ILE A 66 -4.31 7.67 1.29
N GLU A 67 -5.26 7.65 0.35
CA GLU A 67 -4.93 7.53 -1.06
C GLU A 67 -4.22 8.80 -1.55
N VAL A 68 -3.02 8.62 -2.10
CA VAL A 68 -2.25 9.73 -2.66
C VAL A 68 -2.74 9.97 -4.10
N PRO A 69 -3.22 11.19 -4.41
CA PRO A 69 -3.75 11.47 -5.74
C PRO A 69 -2.65 11.32 -6.79
N ARG A 70 -3.08 10.89 -7.97
CA ARG A 70 -2.22 10.80 -9.14
C ARG A 70 -1.93 12.20 -9.68
N ASP A 71 -0.83 12.76 -9.24
CA ASP A 71 -0.37 14.09 -9.64
C ASP A 71 1.16 14.10 -9.86
N THR A 72 1.69 15.27 -10.23
CA THR A 72 3.12 15.55 -10.32
C THR A 72 3.86 15.16 -9.03
N VAL A 73 5.17 14.89 -9.15
CA VAL A 73 6.01 14.53 -8.00
C VAL A 73 5.91 15.59 -6.91
N ASP A 74 5.99 16.87 -7.28
CA ASP A 74 5.92 18.01 -6.34
C ASP A 74 4.58 18.06 -5.59
N ASN A 75 3.45 17.90 -6.30
CA ASN A 75 2.13 17.90 -5.66
C ASN A 75 1.93 16.70 -4.72
N ARG A 76 2.49 15.53 -5.07
CA ARG A 76 2.45 14.37 -4.17
C ARG A 76 3.28 14.59 -2.90
N ILE A 77 4.44 15.21 -3.01
CA ILE A 77 5.26 15.58 -1.85
C ILE A 77 4.49 16.55 -0.96
N LEU A 78 3.90 17.61 -1.54
CA LEU A 78 3.08 18.58 -0.81
C LEU A 78 1.88 17.92 -0.14
N PHE A 79 1.18 17.01 -0.81
CA PHE A 79 0.05 16.27 -0.24
C PHE A 79 0.47 15.42 0.96
N ILE A 80 1.59 14.71 0.87
CA ILE A 80 2.12 13.92 1.98
C ILE A 80 2.51 14.83 3.15
N LEU A 81 3.19 15.95 2.88
CA LEU A 81 3.60 16.92 3.92
C LEU A 81 2.39 17.58 4.60
N ASP A 82 1.35 17.96 3.85
CA ASP A 82 0.09 18.49 4.37
C ASP A 82 -0.58 17.49 5.32
N LYS A 83 -0.58 16.21 4.93
CA LYS A 83 -1.13 15.12 5.75
C LYS A 83 -0.23 14.71 6.90
N LEU A 84 1.03 15.19 6.95
CA LEU A 84 1.96 14.93 8.05
C LEU A 84 1.97 16.03 9.12
N SER A 85 1.52 17.24 8.79
CA SER A 85 1.32 18.33 9.76
C SER A 85 0.14 18.06 10.70
#